data_AF-A0A3D3I344-F1
#
_entry.id   AF-A0A3D3I344-F1
#
_cell.length_a   1.000
_cell.length_b   1.000
_cell.length_c   1.000
_cell.angle_alpha   90.00
_cell.angle_beta   90.00
_cell.angle_gamma   90.00
#
_symmetry.space_group_name_H-M   'P 1'
#
loop_
_entity.id
_entity.type
_entity.pdbx_description
1 polymer ?
#
loop_
_entity_poly.entity_id
_entity_poly.type
_entity_poly.pdbx_seq_one_letter_code
_entity_poly.pdbx_strand_id
1 'polypeptide(L)' 'TKMGQIGKRSRSTIVSKGISAEYGQNTYRGLVKINAGAEGARNYSVCDSMLMSDHCGAHTFPYIEVKNNTAKMEHEATTS' A
#
# COMPACT_ATOMS: atom_id res chain seq x y z
N THR A 1 -6.74 3.09 0.60
CA THR A 1 -7.18 2.06 1.58
C THR A 1 -6.59 2.33 2.95
N LYS A 2 -7.18 1.81 4.04
CA LYS A 2 -6.60 1.86 5.40
C LYS A 2 -6.72 0.48 6.04
N MET A 3 -5.61 -0.08 6.51
CA MET A 3 -5.52 -1.40 7.12
C MET A 3 -4.96 -1.27 8.53
N GLY A 4 -5.80 -1.57 9.53
CA GLY A 4 -5.42 -1.57 10.94
C GLY A 4 -5.31 -2.99 11.48
N GLN A 5 -4.14 -3.38 11.94
CA GLN A 5 -3.88 -4.69 12.54
C GLN A 5 -3.82 -4.54 14.06
N ILE A 6 -4.79 -5.15 14.74
CA ILE A 6 -4.94 -5.13 16.21
C ILE A 6 -4.68 -6.52 16.78
N GLY A 7 -5.30 -7.55 16.20
CA GLY A 7 -5.21 -8.93 16.65
C GLY A 7 -3.87 -9.58 16.30
N LYS A 8 -3.44 -10.52 17.15
CA LYS A 8 -2.27 -11.38 16.91
C LYS A 8 -2.44 -12.17 15.62
N ARG A 9 -1.33 -12.37 14.90
CA ARG A 9 -1.23 -13.17 13.67
C ARG A 9 -2.19 -12.76 12.56
N SER A 10 -2.69 -11.52 12.60
CA SER A 10 -3.53 -10.96 11.55
C SER A 10 -2.74 -10.83 10.24
N ARG A 11 -3.42 -11.03 9.12
CA ARG A 11 -2.82 -10.96 7.77
C ARG A 11 -3.65 -10.06 6.89
N SER A 12 -2.99 -9.34 6.00
CA SER A 12 -3.66 -8.52 5.00
C SER A 12 -2.82 -8.42 3.75
N THR A 13 -3.51 -8.33 2.62
CA THR A 13 -2.90 -8.06 1.32
C THR A 13 -3.60 -6.85 0.71
N ILE A 14 -2.82 -5.91 0.20
CA ILE A 14 -3.33 -4.76 -0.55
C ILE A 14 -2.73 -4.84 -1.95
N VAL A 15 -3.58 -4.87 -2.96
CA VAL A 15 -3.15 -4.76 -4.35
C VAL A 15 -3.88 -3.58 -4.96
N SER A 16 -3.13 -2.61 -5.45
CA SER A 16 -3.65 -1.49 -6.23
C SER A 16 -3.00 -1.49 -7.60
N LYS A 17 -3.84 -1.46 -8.63
CA LYS A 17 -3.40 -1.29 -10.02
C LYS A 17 -4.09 -0.05 -10.57
N GLY A 18 -3.33 1.03 -10.69
CA GLY A 18 -3.79 2.31 -11.23
C GLY A 18 -3.41 2.43 -12.69
N ILE A 19 -4.34 2.92 -13.52
CA ILE A 19 -4.06 3.31 -14.90
C ILE A 19 -4.38 4.80 -15.01
N SER A 20 -3.52 5.56 -15.66
CA SER A 20 -3.73 6.97 -15.97
C SER A 20 -3.58 7.18 -17.47
N ALA A 21 -4.46 7.97 -18.07
CA ALA A 21 -4.52 8.18 -19.51
C ALA A 21 -4.86 9.65 -19.83
N GLU A 22 -4.58 10.06 -21.06
CA GLU A 22 -4.79 11.44 -21.55
C GLU A 22 -4.10 12.47 -20.64
N TYR A 23 -4.86 13.29 -19.92
CA TYR A 23 -4.37 14.29 -18.96
C TYR A 23 -4.68 13.88 -17.51
N GLY A 24 -5.07 12.63 -17.30
CA GLY A 24 -5.51 12.08 -16.02
C GLY A 24 -4.41 12.08 -14.96
N GLN A 25 -4.83 12.23 -13.70
CA GLN A 25 -3.95 12.16 -12.53
C GLN A 25 -4.50 11.11 -11.58
N ASN A 26 -3.92 9.91 -11.60
CA ASN A 26 -4.30 8.84 -10.71
C ASN A 26 -3.48 8.93 -9.42
N THR A 27 -4.09 8.65 -8.28
CA THR A 27 -3.40 8.74 -6.98
C THR A 27 -3.83 7.61 -6.06
N TYR A 28 -2.88 6.75 -5.71
CA TYR A 28 -3.02 5.80 -4.63
C TYR A 28 -2.64 6.44 -3.29
N ARG A 29 -3.51 6.30 -2.29
CA ARG A 29 -3.23 6.65 -0.88
C ARG A 29 -3.58 5.48 0.02
N GLY A 30 -2.59 5.00 0.76
CA GLY A 30 -2.72 3.82 1.62
C GLY A 30 -2.24 4.09 3.03
N LEU A 31 -2.88 3.51 4.04
CA LEU A 31 -2.32 3.39 5.39
C LEU A 31 -2.28 1.92 5.78
N VAL A 32 -1.13 1.45 6.25
CA VAL A 32 -0.97 0.18 6.97
C VAL A 32 -0.49 0.51 8.37
N LYS A 33 -1.31 0.18 9.37
CA LYS A 33 -1.01 0.41 10.79
C LYS A 33 -1.01 -0.91 11.54
N ILE A 34 0.12 -1.30 12.09
CA ILE A 34 0.30 -2.48 12.92
C ILE A 34 0.47 -2.05 14.37
N ASN A 35 -0.51 -2.34 15.21
CA ASN A 35 -0.51 -1.95 16.62
C ASN A 35 0.42 -2.85 17.45
N ALA A 36 0.85 -2.35 18.62
CA ALA A 36 1.78 -3.05 19.50
C ALA A 36 1.31 -4.45 19.94
N GLY A 37 0.00 -4.69 20.04
CA GLY A 37 -0.56 -6.01 20.39
C GLY A 37 -0.64 -7.02 19.23
N ALA A 38 -0.37 -6.59 17.99
CA ALA A 38 -0.51 -7.42 16.78
C ALA A 38 0.74 -8.29 16.55
N GLU A 39 1.01 -9.18 17.50
CA GLU A 39 2.16 -10.08 17.48
C GLU A 39 2.09 -11.05 16.29
N GLY A 40 3.18 -11.17 15.53
CA GLY A 40 3.28 -12.02 14.35
C GLY A 40 2.41 -11.60 13.17
N ALA A 41 1.94 -10.36 13.15
CA ALA A 41 1.07 -9.86 12.09
C ALA A 41 1.84 -9.66 10.78
N ARG A 42 1.13 -9.77 9.64
CA ARG A 42 1.74 -9.70 8.30
C ARG A 42 0.95 -8.79 7.37
N ASN A 43 1.66 -7.97 6.62
CA ASN A 43 1.09 -7.19 5.52
C ASN A 43 1.97 -7.31 4.28
N TYR A 44 1.32 -7.51 3.13
CA TYR A 44 1.95 -7.41 1.82
C TYR A 44 1.15 -6.41 0.98
N SER A 45 1.79 -5.35 0.52
CA SER A 45 1.14 -4.29 -0.24
C SER A 45 1.86 -4.04 -1.56
N VAL A 46 1.15 -4.18 -2.68
CA VAL A 46 1.69 -3.91 -4.03
C VAL A 46 0.88 -2.80 -4.70
N CYS A 47 1.58 -1.80 -5.22
CA CYS A 47 1.00 -0.65 -5.91
C CYS A 47 1.62 -0.50 -7.30
N ASP A 48 0.93 -0.99 -8.32
CA ASP A 48 1.36 -0.84 -9.70
C ASP A 48 0.61 0.30 -10.36
N SER A 49 1.33 1.14 -11.11
CA SER A 49 0.76 2.25 -11.87
C SER A 49 1.17 2.13 -13.33
N MET A 50 0.25 2.35 -14.26
CA MET A 50 0.51 2.38 -15.70
C MET A 50 0.13 3.75 -16.28
N LEU A 51 1.04 4.38 -17.00
CA LEU A 51 0.81 5.63 -17.71
C LEU A 51 0.60 5.35 -19.21
N MET A 52 -0.54 5.77 -19.75
CA MET A 52 -0.88 5.56 -21.16
C MET A 52 -0.54 6.76 -22.06
N SER A 53 -0.08 7.87 -21.48
CA SER A 53 0.37 9.06 -22.21
C SER A 53 1.47 9.79 -21.42
N ASP A 54 2.20 10.65 -22.10
CA ASP A 54 3.20 11.56 -21.55
C ASP A 54 2.61 12.77 -20.80
N HIS A 55 1.32 13.02 -20.97
CA HIS A 55 0.59 14.11 -20.29
C HIS A 55 -0.18 13.65 -19.04
N CYS A 56 -0.26 12.35 -18.79
CA CYS A 56 -0.89 11.81 -17.58
C CYS A 56 0.11 11.63 -16.44
N GLY A 57 -0.40 11.42 -15.23
CA GLY A 57 0.41 11.15 -14.05
C GLY A 57 -0.20 10.08 -13.16
N ALA A 58 0.65 9.36 -12.44
CA ALA A 58 0.25 8.39 -11.43
C ALA A 58 1.11 8.58 -10.18
N HIS A 59 0.46 8.72 -9.03
CA HIS A 59 1.11 9.06 -7.75
C HIS A 59 0.82 8.00 -6.70
N THR A 60 1.82 7.65 -5.89
CA THR A 60 1.70 6.62 -4.85
C THR A 60 2.18 7.18 -3.51
N PHE A 61 1.26 7.30 -2.55
CA PHE A 61 1.54 7.81 -1.20
C PHE A 61 1.20 6.76 -0.12
N PRO A 62 2.14 5.85 0.21
CA PRO A 62 1.96 4.89 1.28
C PRO A 62 2.28 5.51 2.65
N TYR A 63 1.43 5.23 3.63
CA TYR A 63 1.68 5.47 5.04
C TYR A 63 1.83 4.13 5.74
N ILE A 64 2.94 3.95 6.44
CA ILE A 64 3.27 2.71 7.12
C ILE A 64 3.64 3.03 8.57
N GLU A 65 2.85 2.52 9.51
CA GLU A 65 3.08 2.64 10.95
C GLU A 65 3.19 1.24 11.56
N VAL A 66 4.40 0.81 11.91
CA VAL A 66 4.62 -0.50 12.54
C VAL A 66 5.09 -0.31 13.97
N LYS A 67 4.22 -0.69 14.93
CA LYS A 67 4.49 -0.59 16.38
C LYS A 67 4.74 -1.94 17.04
N ASN A 68 4.96 -3.00 16.26
CA ASN A 68 5.27 -4.34 16.76
C ASN A 68 6.50 -4.90 16.03
N ASN A 69 7.51 -5.33 16.80
CA ASN A 69 8.79 -5.81 16.29
C ASN A 69 8.74 -7.23 15.68
N THR A 70 7.71 -8.01 15.99
CA THR A 70 7.50 -9.36 15.41
C THR A 70 6.72 -9.34 14.11
N ALA A 71 6.22 -8.17 13.70
CA ALA A 71 5.44 -8.01 12.49
C ALA A 71 6.31 -8.07 11.23
N LYS A 72 5.74 -8.55 10.13
CA LYS A 72 6.35 -8.49 8.80
C LYS A 72 5.52 -7.58 7.90
N MET A 73 6.13 -6.52 7.40
CA MET A 73 5.47 -5.55 6.53
C MET A 73 6.33 -5.35 5.28
N GLU A 74 5.72 -5.58 4.12
CA GLU A 74 6.35 -5.44 2.81
C GLU A 74 5.49 -4.51 1.94
N HIS A 75 6.13 -3.55 1.28
CA HIS A 75 5.51 -2.64 0.35
C HIS A 75 6.34 -2.52 -0.92
N GLU A 76 5.70 -2.77 -2.05
CA GLU A 76 6.28 -2.62 -3.38
C GLU A 76 5.43 -1.65 -4.20
N ALA A 77 6.11 -0.81 -4.97
CA ALA A 77 5.46 0.10 -5.90
C ALA A 77 6.22 0.14 -7.22
N THR A 78 5.48 -0.02 -8.32
CA THR A 78 6.04 -0.04 -9.68
C THR A 78 5.28 0.93 -10.57
N THR A 79 5.98 1.59 -11.48
CA THR A 79 5.38 2.42 -12.53
C THR A 79 5.76 1.85 -13.89
N SER A 80 4.83 1.83 -14.84
CA SER A 80 4.95 1.25 -16.18
C SER A 80 4.36 2.14 -17.24
#